data_AF-A0A5S6QT82-F1
#
_entry.id   AF-A0A5S6QT82-F1
#
_cell.length_a   1.000
_cell.length_b   1.000
_cell.length_c   1.000
_cell.angle_alpha   90.00
_cell.angle_beta   90.00
_cell.angle_gamma   90.00
#
_symmetry.space_group_name_H-M   'P 1'
#
loop_
_entity.id
_entity.type
_entity.pdbx_description
1 polymer ?
#
loop_
_entity_poly.entity_id
_entity_poly.type
_entity_poly.pdbx_seq_one_letter_code
_entity_poly.pdbx_strand_id
1 'polypeptide(L)'
;MKHLEKYARGNGFGCEYEVNMDKSSSLVRCKVTVGEWITVTDAKSKKKAKHAAAVNILKHISVIRWKERENWGLPREEEQVEPLGFCL
;
A
#
# COMPACT_ATOMS: atom_id res chain seq x y z
N MET A 1 5.54 5.53 1.63
CA MET A 1 4.42 6.42 2.02
C MET A 1 4.11 7.43 0.92
N LYS A 2 5.11 8.13 0.35
CA LYS A 2 4.93 9.12 -0.74
C LYS A 2 4.08 8.66 -1.94
N HIS A 3 4.10 7.38 -2.30
CA HIS A 3 3.35 6.86 -3.46
C HIS A 3 1.82 6.86 -3.25
N LEU A 4 1.33 6.51 -2.05
CA LEU A 4 -0.11 6.50 -1.79
C LEU A 4 -0.67 7.92 -1.74
N GLU A 5 0.04 8.85 -1.10
CA GLU A 5 -0.36 10.25 -1.02
C GLU A 5 -0.36 10.91 -2.42
N LYS A 6 0.64 10.58 -3.25
CA LYS A 6 0.70 11.02 -4.65
C LYS A 6 -0.50 10.48 -5.45
N TYR A 7 -0.84 9.20 -5.27
CA TYR A 7 -2.02 8.59 -5.89
C TYR A 7 -3.31 9.29 -5.45
N ALA A 8 -3.52 9.42 -4.13
CA ALA A 8 -4.72 10.03 -3.57
C ALA A 8 -4.91 11.46 -4.10
N ARG A 9 -3.87 12.30 -4.01
CA ARG A 9 -3.90 13.68 -4.52
C ARG A 9 -4.15 13.75 -6.03
N GLY A 10 -3.53 12.88 -6.82
CA GLY A 10 -3.71 12.84 -8.27
C GLY A 10 -5.14 12.47 -8.70
N ASN A 11 -5.88 11.79 -7.83
CA ASN A 11 -7.27 11.36 -8.08
C ASN A 11 -8.30 12.19 -7.29
N GLY A 12 -7.88 13.27 -6.61
CA GLY A 12 -8.77 14.11 -5.81
C GLY A 12 -9.23 13.50 -4.49
N PHE A 13 -8.54 12.46 -3.99
CA PHE A 13 -8.83 11.84 -2.70
C PHE A 13 -7.95 12.38 -1.58
N GLY A 14 -8.54 12.50 -0.38
CA GLY A 14 -7.78 12.61 0.86
C GLY A 14 -7.15 11.27 1.25
N CYS A 15 -6.01 11.31 1.92
CA CYS A 15 -5.36 10.12 2.49
C CYS A 15 -5.14 10.34 3.98
N GLU A 16 -5.79 9.53 4.81
CA GLU A 16 -5.74 9.66 6.27
C GLU A 16 -5.14 8.41 6.90
N TYR A 17 -4.27 8.60 7.89
CA TYR A 17 -3.65 7.52 8.65
C TYR A 17 -4.02 7.67 10.13
N GLU A 18 -4.74 6.68 10.66
CA GLU A 18 -4.99 6.55 12.08
C GLU A 18 -4.09 5.44 12.64
N VAL A 19 -3.28 5.74 13.65
CA VAL A 19 -2.33 4.79 14.24
C VAL A 19 -2.54 4.68 15.73
N ASN A 20 -2.97 3.51 16.16
CA ASN A 20 -3.23 3.19 17.56
C ASN A 20 -2.31 2.06 18.01
N MET A 21 -1.77 2.16 19.22
CA MET A 21 -1.01 1.07 19.82
C MET A 21 -1.93 0.31 20.76
N ASP A 22 -2.12 -0.98 20.49
CA ASP A 22 -2.86 -1.86 21.36
C ASP A 22 -1.95 -2.27 22.53
N LYS A 23 -2.33 -1.86 23.74
CA LYS A 23 -1.58 -2.13 24.96
C LYS A 23 -1.60 -3.61 25.34
N SER A 24 -2.62 -4.37 24.90
CA SER A 24 -2.79 -5.78 25.25
C SER A 24 -1.92 -6.70 24.38
N SER A 25 -1.89 -6.45 23.08
CA SER A 25 -1.13 -7.25 22.11
C SER A 25 0.29 -6.71 21.85
N SER A 26 0.62 -5.52 22.37
CA SER A 26 1.85 -4.78 22.04
C SER A 26 2.04 -4.55 20.52
N LEU A 27 0.94 -4.62 19.76
CA LEU A 27 0.92 -4.37 18.33
C LEU A 27 0.47 -2.94 18.05
N VAL A 28 0.94 -2.42 16.93
CA VAL A 28 0.51 -1.15 16.38
C VAL A 28 -0.48 -1.41 15.26
N ARG A 29 -1.71 -0.96 15.47
CA ARG A 29 -2.77 -0.94 14.47
C ARG A 29 -2.71 0.34 13.66
N CYS A 30 -2.70 0.22 12.35
CA CYS A 30 -2.81 1.33 11.42
C CYS A 30 -4.01 1.14 10.52
N LYS A 31 -4.94 2.09 10.58
CA LYS A 31 -6.04 2.25 9.62
C LYS A 31 -5.65 3.31 8.60
N VAL A 32 -5.86 3.03 7.33
CA VAL A 32 -5.66 3.96 6.22
C VAL A 32 -6.97 4.12 5.48
N THR A 33 -7.36 5.36 5.25
CA THR A 33 -8.54 5.73 4.45
C THR A 33 -8.09 6.53 3.23
N VAL A 34 -8.53 6.13 2.04
CA VAL A 34 -8.34 6.88 0.79
C VAL A 34 -9.67 6.91 0.06
N GLY A 35 -10.33 8.07 0.00
CA GLY A 35 -11.69 8.17 -0.53
C GLY A 35 -12.63 7.21 0.21
N GLU A 36 -13.22 6.25 -0.52
CA GLU A 36 -14.11 5.23 0.03
C GLU A 36 -13.37 3.95 0.48
N TRP A 37 -12.08 3.81 0.15
CA TRP A 37 -11.32 2.61 0.46
C TRP A 37 -10.69 2.71 1.85
N ILE A 38 -10.84 1.64 2.64
CA ILE A 38 -10.31 1.55 3.99
C ILE A 38 -9.53 0.26 4.12
N THR A 39 -8.33 0.33 4.69
CA THR A 39 -7.57 -0.86 5.11
C THR A 39 -7.09 -0.72 6.54
N VAL A 40 -6.99 -1.86 7.24
CA VAL A 40 -6.47 -1.93 8.60
C VAL A 40 -5.38 -3.00 8.62
N THR A 41 -4.24 -2.67 9.23
CA THR A 41 -3.14 -3.62 9.41
C THR A 41 -2.52 -3.47 10.78
N ASP A 42 -2.04 -4.58 11.34
CA ASP A 42 -1.35 -4.62 12.62
C ASP A 42 0.13 -4.99 12.41
N ALA A 43 1.05 -4.34 13.12
CA ALA A 43 2.46 -4.69 13.08
C ALA A 43 3.19 -4.32 14.38
N LYS A 44 4.39 -4.89 14.59
CA LYS A 44 5.23 -4.59 15.78
C LYS A 44 5.76 -3.15 15.86
N SER A 45 5.59 -2.33 14.81
CA SER A 45 6.04 -0.93 14.83
C SER A 45 5.19 -0.03 13.94
N LYS A 46 5.09 1.26 14.31
CA LYS A 46 4.35 2.28 13.54
C LYS A 46 4.77 2.34 12.08
N LYS A 47 6.07 2.25 11.80
CA LYS A 47 6.61 2.28 10.43
C LYS A 47 6.13 1.07 9.62
N LYS A 48 6.18 -0.14 10.20
CA LYS A 48 5.72 -1.37 9.53
C LYS A 48 4.22 -1.36 9.32
N ALA A 49 3.43 -0.94 10.31
CA ALA A 49 1.98 -0.87 10.21
C ALA A 49 1.54 0.12 9.12
N LYS A 50 2.10 1.34 9.10
CA LYS A 50 1.82 2.33 8.04
C LYS A 50 2.21 1.82 6.66
N HIS A 51 3.37 1.17 6.53
CA HIS A 51 3.82 0.64 5.26
C HIS A 51 2.92 -0.50 4.76
N ALA A 52 2.57 -1.43 5.64
CA ALA A 52 1.68 -2.55 5.31
C ALA A 52 0.28 -2.06 4.91
N ALA A 53 -0.32 -1.13 5.65
CA ALA A 53 -1.61 -0.54 5.31
C ALA A 53 -1.58 0.15 3.93
N ALA A 54 -0.53 0.92 3.66
CA ALA A 54 -0.36 1.61 2.37
C ALA A 54 -0.19 0.64 1.20
N VAL A 55 0.54 -0.47 1.38
CA VAL A 55 0.67 -1.50 0.34
C VAL A 55 -0.65 -2.22 0.13
N ASN A 56 -1.37 -2.58 1.20
CA ASN A 56 -2.65 -3.29 1.08
C ASN A 56 -3.71 -2.47 0.36
N ILE A 57 -3.81 -1.17 0.65
CA ILE A 57 -4.81 -0.33 -0.02
C ILE A 57 -4.48 -0.11 -1.49
N LEU A 58 -3.20 0.07 -1.84
CA LEU A 58 -2.77 0.14 -3.24
C LEU A 58 -3.08 -1.15 -4.00
N LYS A 59 -2.83 -2.31 -3.38
CA LYS A 59 -3.20 -3.60 -3.96
C LYS A 59 -4.71 -3.68 -4.20
N HIS A 60 -5.51 -3.31 -3.20
CA HIS A 60 -6.97 -3.33 -3.32
C HIS A 60 -7.48 -2.42 -4.44
N ILE A 61 -6.99 -1.19 -4.50
CA ILE A 61 -7.29 -0.22 -5.56
C ILE A 61 -6.86 -0.77 -6.93
N SER A 62 -5.68 -1.38 -7.03
CA SER A 62 -5.16 -1.92 -8.29
C SER A 62 -6.00 -3.07 -8.86
N VAL A 63 -6.64 -3.86 -7.98
CA VAL A 63 -7.54 -4.95 -8.39
C VAL A 63 -8.86 -4.38 -8.89
N ILE A 64 -9.45 -3.43 -8.16
CA ILE A 64 -10.74 -2.81 -8.53
C ILE A 64 -10.62 -2.03 -9.84
N ARG A 65 -9.56 -1.23 -9.96
CA ARG A 65 -9.29 -0.37 -11.12
C ARG A 65 -8.59 -1.11 -12.26
N TRP A 66 -8.53 -2.45 -12.25
CA TRP A 66 -7.86 -3.21 -13.32
C TRP A 66 -8.41 -2.90 -14.72
N LYS A 67 -9.72 -2.63 -14.85
CA LYS A 67 -10.35 -2.21 -16.10
C LYS A 67 -10.17 -0.73 -16.45
N GLU A 68 -9.89 0.12 -15.46
CA GLU A 68 -9.72 1.58 -15.58
C GLU A 68 -8.29 1.99 -15.27
N ARG A 69 -7.32 1.12 -15.57
CA ARG A 69 -5.90 1.38 -15.33
C ARG A 69 -5.44 2.44 -16.32
N GLU A 70 -5.79 3.70 -16.07
CA GLU A 70 -5.15 4.84 -16.71
C GLU A 70 -3.63 4.66 -16.56
N ASN A 71 -2.91 4.99 -17.63
CA ASN A 71 -1.48 4.77 -17.70
C ASN A 71 -0.77 5.72 -16.71
N TRP A 72 -0.63 5.29 -15.45
CA TRP A 72 -0.14 6.11 -14.33
C TRP A 72 1.35 6.49 -14.41
N GLY A 73 2.05 6.13 -15.50
CA GLY A 73 3.49 6.36 -15.66
C GLY A 73 4.34 5.72 -14.55
N LEU A 74 3.76 4.79 -13.78
CA LEU A 74 4.52 3.98 -12.83
C LEU A 74 5.34 2.99 -13.66
N PRO A 75 6.67 2.89 -13.44
CA PRO A 75 7.46 1.88 -14.10
C PRO A 75 6.79 0.54 -13.80
N ARG A 76 6.51 -0.21 -14.87
CA ARG A 76 6.09 -1.61 -14.76
C ARG A 76 7.19 -2.24 -13.90
N GLU A 77 6.84 -2.81 -12.75
CA GLU A 77 7.81 -3.63 -12.02
C GLU A 77 8.25 -4.69 -13.03
N GLU A 78 9.45 -4.53 -13.57
CA GLU A 78 10.11 -5.60 -14.29
C GLU A 78 10.17 -6.73 -13.28
N GLU A 79 9.45 -7.80 -13.62
CA GLU A 79 9.56 -9.08 -12.97
C GLU A 79 11.07 -9.35 -12.86
N GLN A 80 11.60 -9.27 -11.64
CA GLN A 80 12.97 -9.70 -11.35
C GLN A 80 12.96 -11.22 -11.56
N VAL A 81 13.02 -11.63 -12.82
CA VAL A 81 13.37 -12.99 -13.21
C VAL A 81 14.85 -13.06 -12.93
N GLU A 82 15.22 -13.62 -11.78
CA GLU A 82 16.61 -14.03 -11.60
C GLU A 82 16.98 -14.94 -12.78
N PRO A 83 18.05 -14.64 -13.53
CA PRO A 83 18.49 -15.56 -14.55
C PRO A 83 18.88 -16.87 -13.83
N LEU A 84 18.17 -17.95 -14.16
CA LEU A 84 18.63 -19.30 -13.87
C LEU A 84 20.01 -19.45 -14.49
N GLY A 85 21.05 -19.28 -13.67
CA GLY A 85 22.42 -19.61 -14.01
C GLY A 85 22.50 -21.11 -14.25
N PHE A 86 22.31 -21.52 -15.51
CA PHE A 86 22.83 -22.79 -15.98
C PHE A 86 24.35 -22.65 -16.05
N CYS A 87 25.03 -23.13 -15.02
CA CYS A 87 26.41 -23.56 -15.15
C CYS A 87 26.40 -24.88 -15.92
N LEU A 88 26.87 -24.84 -17.17
CA LEU A 88 27.45 -26.00 -17.88
C LEU A 88 28.96 -25.98 -17.68
#